data_AF-A0A7C5WT86-F1
#
_entry.id   AF-A0A7C5WT86-F1
#
_cell.length_a   1.000
_cell.length_b   1.000
_cell.length_c   1.000
_cell.angle_alpha   90.00
_cell.angle_beta   90.00
_cell.angle_gamma   90.00
#
_symmetry.space_group_name_H-M   'P 1'
#
loop_
_entity.id
_entity.type
_entity.pdbx_description
1 polymer ?
#
loop_
_entity_poly.entity_id
_entity_poly.type
_entity_poly.pdbx_seq_one_letter_code
_entity_poly.pdbx_strand_id
1 'polypeptide(L)'
;MSSTTLPDPAQALPGRNTPMQINNKHFVNGNVLQPPFCEHLQQVLFGMGCFWGAEKKFWPLAGVYTTAVGYSAGFTPNPTYQEVCSGQTGHNEVVLVVYD
;
A
#
# COMPACT_ATOMS: atom_id res chain seq x y z
N MET A 1 13.40 -22.19 -2.80
CA MET A 1 14.38 -21.20 -3.28
C MET A 1 13.58 -19.98 -3.72
N SER A 2 13.76 -18.82 -3.08
CA SER A 2 13.11 -17.59 -3.56
C SER A 2 13.77 -17.19 -4.87
N SER A 3 13.01 -17.17 -5.95
CA SER A 3 13.46 -16.61 -7.22
C SER A 3 13.86 -15.14 -7.01
N THR A 4 15.00 -14.72 -7.56
CA THR A 4 15.44 -13.31 -7.55
C THR A 4 14.85 -12.49 -8.70
N THR A 5 14.07 -13.14 -9.57
CA THR A 5 13.39 -12.50 -10.70
C THR A 5 11.92 -12.23 -10.37
N LEU A 6 11.45 -11.04 -10.77
CA LEU A 6 10.03 -10.71 -10.75
C LEU A 6 9.25 -11.61 -11.74
N PRO A 7 7.99 -11.94 -11.44
CA PRO A 7 7.13 -12.66 -12.38
C PRO A 7 6.84 -11.80 -13.61
N ASP A 8 6.70 -12.43 -14.78
CA ASP A 8 6.12 -11.78 -15.95
C ASP A 8 4.60 -11.61 -15.78
N PRO A 9 3.94 -10.66 -16.48
CA PRO A 9 2.50 -10.44 -16.37
C PRO A 9 1.64 -11.70 -16.59
N ALA A 10 2.07 -12.60 -17.48
CA ALA A 10 1.36 -13.84 -17.78
C ALA A 10 1.49 -14.91 -16.67
N GLN A 11 2.48 -14.77 -15.78
CA GLN A 11 2.74 -15.68 -14.67
C GLN A 11 2.23 -15.13 -13.34
N ALA A 12 1.87 -13.84 -13.30
CA ALA A 12 1.39 -13.21 -12.08
C ALA A 12 0.08 -13.83 -11.62
N LEU A 13 -0.14 -13.86 -10.31
CA LEU A 13 -1.39 -14.37 -9.75
C LEU A 13 -2.58 -13.56 -10.30
N PRO A 14 -3.73 -14.21 -10.57
CA PRO A 14 -4.88 -13.54 -11.18
C PRO A 14 -5.57 -12.54 -10.23
N GLY A 15 -5.35 -12.67 -8.91
CA GLY A 15 -5.90 -11.77 -7.92
C GLY A 15 -7.43 -11.85 -7.84
N ARG A 16 -8.07 -10.70 -7.67
CA ARG A 16 -9.54 -10.60 -7.54
C ARG A 16 -10.04 -9.24 -8.04
N ASN A 17 -11.33 -9.18 -8.37
CA ASN A 17 -11.98 -7.93 -8.78
C ASN A 17 -12.41 -7.07 -7.58
N THR A 18 -12.59 -7.68 -6.41
CA THR A 18 -13.09 -6.99 -5.22
C THR A 18 -11.93 -6.54 -4.33
N PRO A 19 -11.81 -5.23 -4.02
CA PRO A 19 -10.79 -4.75 -3.09
C PRO A 19 -11.07 -5.24 -1.66
N MET A 20 -10.00 -5.31 -0.87
CA MET A 20 -10.10 -5.61 0.57
C MET A 20 -10.93 -4.51 1.25
N GLN A 21 -11.93 -4.93 2.02
CA GLN A 21 -12.75 -3.99 2.79
C GLN A 21 -11.96 -3.50 4.00
N ILE A 22 -11.93 -2.19 4.19
CA ILE A 22 -11.27 -1.55 5.34
C ILE A 22 -12.24 -0.59 6.01
N ASN A 23 -12.01 -0.34 7.30
CA ASN A 23 -12.63 0.80 7.96
C ASN A 23 -11.93 2.08 7.47
N ASN A 24 -12.64 2.99 6.82
CA ASN A 24 -12.07 4.21 6.25
C ASN A 24 -11.78 5.29 7.33
N LYS A 25 -11.12 4.88 8.41
CA LYS A 25 -10.74 5.73 9.54
C LYS A 25 -9.36 5.30 10.03
N HIS A 26 -8.41 6.21 9.97
CA HIS A 26 -7.05 6.02 10.42
C HIS A 26 -7.04 5.81 11.93
N PHE A 27 -6.38 4.74 12.37
CA PHE A 27 -6.42 4.32 13.77
C PHE A 27 -5.85 5.38 14.74
N VAL A 28 -4.76 6.04 14.35
CA VAL A 28 -4.04 7.00 15.22
C VAL A 28 -4.72 8.37 15.30
N ASN A 29 -5.06 8.99 14.16
CA ASN A 29 -5.56 10.37 14.12
C ASN A 29 -7.05 10.48 13.76
N GLY A 30 -7.70 9.40 13.32
CA GLY A 30 -9.12 9.39 12.97
C GLY A 30 -9.48 9.97 11.59
N ASN A 31 -8.50 10.39 10.78
CA ASN A 31 -8.72 10.91 9.44
C ASN A 31 -9.10 9.80 8.45
N VAL A 32 -9.61 10.16 7.27
CA VAL A 32 -9.93 9.16 6.23
C VAL A 32 -8.65 8.52 5.67
N LEU A 33 -8.73 7.24 5.27
CA LEU A 33 -7.62 6.47 4.68
C LEU A 33 -7.68 6.41 3.16
N GLN A 34 -8.87 6.60 2.58
CA GLN A 34 -9.13 6.48 1.15
C GLN A 34 -9.63 7.80 0.56
N PRO A 35 -9.34 8.05 -0.72
CA PRO A 35 -9.88 9.20 -1.44
C PRO A 35 -11.42 9.17 -1.50
N PRO A 36 -12.07 10.33 -1.73
CA PRO A 36 -11.46 11.63 -2.03
C PRO A 36 -10.83 12.29 -0.80
N PHE A 37 -9.61 12.80 -0.98
CA PHE A 37 -8.95 13.69 -0.02
C PHE A 37 -9.27 15.15 -0.37
N CYS A 38 -9.07 16.07 0.57
CA CYS A 38 -9.22 17.51 0.32
C CYS A 38 -8.26 17.98 -0.80
N GLU A 39 -8.68 18.96 -1.61
CA GLU A 39 -7.95 19.38 -2.82
C GLU A 39 -6.54 19.92 -2.58
N HIS A 40 -6.27 20.49 -1.41
CA HIS A 40 -4.94 20.99 -1.06
C HIS A 40 -3.95 19.87 -0.74
N LEU A 41 -4.44 18.65 -0.45
CA LEU A 41 -3.59 17.55 -0.03
C LEU A 41 -2.93 16.86 -1.22
N GLN A 42 -1.64 16.60 -1.08
CA GLN A 42 -0.82 15.83 -1.99
C GLN A 42 -0.66 14.38 -1.53
N GLN A 43 -0.28 13.49 -2.45
CA GLN A 43 -0.09 12.07 -2.19
C GLN A 43 1.28 11.61 -2.70
N VAL A 44 1.94 10.78 -1.91
CA VAL A 44 3.21 10.14 -2.29
C VAL A 44 3.24 8.68 -1.81
N LEU A 45 3.87 7.82 -2.60
CA LEU A 45 4.07 6.41 -2.27
C LEU A 45 5.56 6.14 -2.02
N PHE A 46 5.87 5.52 -0.88
CA PHE A 46 7.23 5.11 -0.50
C PHE A 46 7.35 3.59 -0.41
N GLY A 47 8.35 3.00 -1.08
CA GLY A 47 8.77 1.60 -0.89
C GLY A 47 10.00 1.53 0.01
N MET A 48 9.88 0.95 1.21
CA MET A 48 10.91 1.01 2.25
C MET A 48 11.14 -0.33 2.97
N GLY A 49 10.82 -1.45 2.33
CA GLY A 49 10.79 -2.77 2.99
C GLY A 49 9.49 -2.96 3.77
N CYS A 50 9.58 -3.59 4.96
CA CYS A 50 8.38 -3.91 5.75
C CYS A 50 7.58 -2.65 6.10
N PHE A 51 6.36 -2.56 5.57
CA PHE A 51 5.54 -1.36 5.67
C PHE A 51 5.06 -1.02 7.10
N TRP A 52 5.06 -1.98 8.04
CA TRP A 52 4.61 -1.75 9.43
C TRP A 52 5.52 -0.78 10.16
N GLY A 53 6.84 -0.97 10.01
CA GLY A 53 7.84 -0.08 10.58
C GLY A 53 7.96 1.22 9.79
N ALA A 54 7.79 1.15 8.47
CA ALA A 54 7.88 2.32 7.59
C ALA A 54 6.74 3.31 7.85
N GLU A 55 5.49 2.85 7.87
CA GLU A 55 4.31 3.69 8.05
C GLU A 55 4.34 4.45 9.39
N LYS A 56 4.69 3.74 10.47
CA LYS A 56 4.77 4.32 11.82
C LYS A 56 5.72 5.50 11.93
N LYS A 57 6.75 5.58 11.07
CA LYS A 57 7.68 6.73 11.04
C LYS A 57 7.05 8.01 10.50
N PHE A 58 5.99 7.90 9.70
CA PHE A 58 5.31 9.05 9.11
C PHE A 58 4.20 9.62 10.00
N TRP A 59 3.58 8.81 10.86
CA TRP A 59 2.49 9.25 11.75
C TRP A 59 2.75 10.53 12.56
N PRO A 60 3.94 10.75 13.17
CA PRO A 60 4.17 11.92 14.01
C PRO A 60 4.65 13.14 13.21
N LEU A 61 4.83 13.05 11.90
CA LEU A 61 5.40 14.13 11.11
C LEU A 61 4.39 15.27 10.93
N ALA A 62 4.84 16.51 11.15
CA ALA A 62 4.04 17.69 10.88
C ALA A 62 3.70 17.77 9.37
N GLY A 63 2.45 18.14 9.07
CA GLY A 63 1.94 18.20 7.69
C GLY A 63 1.38 16.87 7.16
N VAL A 64 1.63 15.74 7.82
CA VAL A 64 1.02 14.46 7.42
C VAL A 64 -0.43 14.41 7.90
N TYR A 65 -1.35 14.33 6.92
CA TYR A 65 -2.78 14.22 7.16
C TYR A 65 -3.18 12.77 7.50
N THR A 66 -2.77 11.81 6.68
CA THR A 66 -3.08 10.38 6.90
C THR A 66 -2.00 9.51 6.27
N THR A 67 -1.87 8.29 6.74
CA THR A 67 -1.05 7.27 6.09
C THR A 67 -1.86 6.01 5.86
N ALA A 68 -1.51 5.24 4.84
CA ALA A 68 -2.04 3.90 4.66
C ALA A 68 -0.95 3.01 4.09
N VAL A 69 -1.07 1.71 4.29
CA VAL A 69 -0.18 0.72 3.69
C VAL A 69 -0.89 -0.10 2.63
N GLY A 70 -0.13 -0.57 1.65
CA GLY A 70 -0.66 -1.42 0.61
C GLY A 70 0.43 -1.99 -0.28
N TYR A 71 0.00 -2.46 -1.44
CA TYR A 71 0.87 -3.10 -2.42
C TYR A 71 0.72 -2.37 -3.76
N SER A 72 1.84 -2.00 -4.38
CA SER A 72 1.84 -1.24 -5.64
C SER A 72 2.97 -1.68 -6.58
N ALA A 73 2.93 -1.18 -7.82
CA ALA A 73 3.89 -1.46 -8.88
C ALA A 73 4.05 -2.94 -9.29
N GLY A 74 3.00 -3.75 -9.07
CA GLY A 74 2.91 -5.14 -9.53
C GLY A 74 1.77 -5.34 -10.52
N PHE A 75 1.46 -6.59 -10.81
CA PHE A 75 0.51 -6.97 -11.88
C PHE A 75 -0.83 -7.48 -11.34
N THR A 76 -0.81 -8.18 -10.20
CA THR A 76 -1.99 -8.84 -9.65
C THR A 76 -3.02 -7.83 -9.11
N PRO A 77 -4.25 -7.78 -9.63
CA PRO A 77 -5.26 -6.84 -9.12
C PRO A 77 -5.75 -7.24 -7.73
N ASN A 78 -5.90 -6.25 -6.85
CA ASN A 78 -6.39 -6.39 -5.47
C ASN A 78 -5.74 -7.55 -4.67
N PRO A 79 -4.41 -7.62 -4.60
CA PRO A 79 -3.74 -8.77 -3.99
C PRO A 79 -3.93 -8.80 -2.47
N THR A 80 -3.92 -9.99 -1.87
CA THR A 80 -3.80 -10.14 -0.42
C THR A 80 -2.35 -10.16 0.02
N TYR A 81 -2.12 -9.98 1.32
CA TYR A 81 -0.80 -10.19 1.92
C TYR A 81 -0.21 -11.56 1.58
N GLN A 82 -0.99 -12.65 1.70
CA GLN A 82 -0.47 -14.00 1.39
C GLN A 82 -0.05 -14.14 -0.08
N GLU A 83 -0.81 -13.55 -0.99
CA GLU A 83 -0.47 -13.55 -2.42
C GLU A 83 0.83 -12.79 -2.65
N VAL A 84 0.99 -11.59 -2.07
CA VAL A 84 2.24 -10.81 -2.18
C VAL A 84 3.43 -11.56 -1.57
N CYS A 85 3.28 -12.17 -0.39
CA CYS A 85 4.34 -12.95 0.25
C CYS A 85 4.81 -14.16 -0.59
N SER A 86 3.98 -14.65 -1.52
CA SER A 86 4.40 -15.72 -2.44
C SER A 86 5.44 -15.26 -3.47
N GLY A 87 5.61 -13.94 -3.65
CA GLY A 87 6.46 -13.34 -4.67
C GLY A 87 5.86 -13.34 -6.09
N GLN A 88 4.69 -13.94 -6.30
CA GLN A 88 4.09 -14.13 -7.62
C GLN A 88 3.20 -12.96 -8.07
N THR A 89 3.13 -11.87 -7.32
CA THR A 89 2.28 -10.71 -7.70
C THR A 89 3.07 -9.57 -8.36
N GLY A 90 4.40 -9.57 -8.18
CA GLY A 90 5.28 -8.49 -8.60
C GLY A 90 5.14 -7.19 -7.80
N HIS A 91 4.30 -7.15 -6.77
CA HIS A 91 4.09 -5.94 -5.98
C HIS A 91 5.17 -5.70 -4.93
N ASN A 92 5.39 -4.42 -4.63
CA ASN A 92 6.17 -3.96 -3.48
C ASN A 92 5.24 -3.59 -2.33
N GLU A 93 5.71 -3.82 -1.09
CA GLU A 93 5.13 -3.17 0.08
C GLU A 93 5.39 -1.66 0.04
N VAL A 94 4.33 -0.86 0.14
CA VAL A 94 4.39 0.59 0.05
C VAL A 94 3.59 1.27 1.14
N VAL A 95 4.01 2.48 1.49
CA VAL A 95 3.30 3.42 2.35
C VAL A 95 2.78 4.57 1.51
N LEU A 96 1.47 4.80 1.51
CA LEU A 96 0.83 6.03 1.08
C LEU A 96 0.94 7.06 2.19
N VAL A 97 1.47 8.23 1.86
CA VAL A 97 1.46 9.40 2.74
C VAL A 97 0.66 10.50 2.05
N VAL A 98 -0.38 10.98 2.73
CA VAL A 98 -1.17 12.13 2.31
C VAL A 98 -0.78 13.30 3.20
N TYR A 99 -0.43 14.43 2.60
CA TYR A 99 0.13 15.58 3.30
C TYR A 99 -0.33 16.89 2.65
N ASP A 100 -0.26 17.99 3.41
CA ASP A 100 -0.48 19.37 2.94
C ASP A 100 0.81 19.97 2.38
#